data_AF-A0A3L7W5S3-F1
#
_entry.id   AF-A0A3L7W5S3-F1
#
_cell.length_a   1.000
_cell.length_b   1.000
_cell.length_c   1.000
_cell.angle_alpha   90.00
_cell.angle_beta   90.00
_cell.angle_gamma   90.00
#
_symmetry.space_group_name_H-M   'P 1'
#
loop_
_entity.id
_entity.type
_entity.pdbx_description
1 polymer ?
#
loop_
_entity_poly.entity_id
_entity_poly.type
_entity_poly.pdbx_seq_one_letter_code
_entity_poly.pdbx_strand_id
1 'polypeptide(L)'
;MSYMLDEPKESPRGIAQIAAAISNALLGIAMIAASLRGLFEIAVVAFDIADQTWVSLGTQITAELGTQIATELGGDVATLFESFQIDITVALTTLLATLADQNNLPEFGAWVRQILALLMVAAVALGVAGAAPLWVALALWSRRSSGAVLLFGALLSAIGAFGLVVTGAPQVIWGLVLANGVLTLVASRTIRPPVLRAESAQA
;
A
#
# COMPACT_ATOMS: atom_id res chain seq x y z
N MET A 1 -20.29 -31.73 -51.44
CA MET A 1 -21.10 -31.90 -50.21
C MET A 1 -20.33 -31.23 -49.09
N SER A 2 -20.69 -30.00 -48.74
CA SER A 2 -19.93 -29.13 -47.83
C SER A 2 -20.22 -29.52 -46.38
N TYR A 3 -19.20 -29.95 -45.63
CA TYR A 3 -19.30 -30.17 -44.19
C TYR A 3 -19.42 -28.81 -43.51
N MET A 4 -20.63 -28.44 -43.08
CA MET A 4 -20.81 -27.37 -42.09
C MET A 4 -20.23 -27.89 -40.78
N LEU A 5 -19.01 -27.44 -40.45
CA LEU A 5 -18.48 -27.54 -39.10
C LEU A 5 -19.29 -26.56 -38.25
N ASP A 6 -20.25 -27.09 -37.49
CA ASP A 6 -20.87 -26.34 -36.41
C ASP A 6 -19.76 -25.87 -35.47
N GLU A 7 -19.50 -24.56 -35.42
CA GLU A 7 -18.64 -23.97 -34.41
C GLU A 7 -19.17 -24.40 -33.03
N PRO A 8 -18.33 -24.94 -32.15
CA PRO A 8 -18.78 -25.36 -30.83
C PRO A 8 -19.28 -24.12 -30.08
N LYS A 9 -20.60 -24.01 -29.92
CA LYS A 9 -21.26 -22.98 -29.11
C LYS A 9 -20.59 -22.93 -27.75
N GLU A 10 -19.86 -21.85 -27.48
CA GLU A 10 -19.27 -21.62 -26.18
C GLU A 10 -20.36 -21.69 -25.11
N SER A 11 -20.17 -22.54 -24.11
CA SER A 11 -21.07 -22.59 -22.96
C SER A 11 -21.11 -21.21 -22.28
N PRO A 12 -22.29 -20.70 -21.91
CA PRO A 12 -22.43 -19.41 -21.24
C PRO A 12 -21.63 -19.40 -19.93
N ARG A 13 -20.99 -18.26 -19.63
CA ARG A 13 -20.13 -18.10 -18.45
C ARG A 13 -20.95 -18.22 -17.17
N GLY A 14 -20.42 -18.93 -16.17
CA GLY A 14 -21.05 -19.05 -14.87
C GLY A 14 -21.00 -17.73 -14.08
N ILE A 15 -22.07 -17.40 -13.35
CA ILE A 15 -22.19 -16.16 -12.55
C ILE A 15 -20.98 -15.97 -11.59
N ALA A 16 -20.50 -17.06 -10.98
CA ALA A 16 -19.33 -17.04 -10.10
C ALA A 16 -18.04 -16.61 -10.81
N GLN A 17 -17.87 -16.96 -12.08
CA GLN A 17 -16.69 -16.58 -12.87
C GLN A 17 -16.70 -15.09 -13.20
N ILE A 18 -17.89 -14.56 -13.54
CA ILE A 18 -18.08 -13.13 -13.80
C ILE A 18 -17.83 -12.33 -12.51
N ALA A 19 -18.42 -12.75 -11.40
CA ALA A 19 -18.24 -12.10 -10.11
C ALA A 19 -16.77 -12.11 -9.65
N ALA A 20 -16.07 -13.24 -9.78
CA ALA A 20 -14.66 -13.34 -9.42
C ALA A 20 -13.76 -12.48 -10.33
N ALA A 21 -14.04 -12.43 -11.64
CA ALA A 21 -13.28 -11.59 -12.56
C ALA A 21 -13.45 -10.10 -12.23
N ILE A 22 -14.68 -9.65 -11.99
CA ILE A 22 -14.97 -8.26 -11.62
C ILE A 22 -14.33 -7.93 -10.25
N SER A 23 -14.46 -8.82 -9.26
CA SER A 23 -13.93 -8.57 -7.92
C SER A 23 -12.40 -8.47 -7.92
N ASN A 24 -11.70 -9.35 -8.64
CA ASN A 24 -10.25 -9.26 -8.79
C ASN A 24 -9.81 -8.04 -9.61
N ALA A 25 -10.58 -7.65 -10.64
CA ALA A 25 -10.30 -6.43 -11.39
C ALA A 25 -10.38 -5.18 -10.50
N LEU A 26 -11.45 -5.08 -9.70
CA LEU A 26 -11.65 -3.98 -8.76
C LEU A 26 -10.55 -3.95 -7.67
N LEU A 27 -10.18 -5.11 -7.13
CA LEU A 27 -9.09 -5.20 -6.15
C LEU A 27 -7.76 -4.71 -6.73
N GLY A 28 -7.42 -5.15 -7.94
CA GLY A 28 -6.19 -4.73 -8.61
C GLY A 28 -6.17 -3.24 -8.92
N ILE A 29 -7.27 -2.69 -9.42
CA ILE A 29 -7.41 -1.23 -9.65
C ILE A 29 -7.26 -0.46 -8.33
N ALA A 30 -7.92 -0.91 -7.26
CA ALA A 30 -7.85 -0.24 -5.96
C ALA A 30 -6.42 -0.25 -5.38
N MET A 31 -5.71 -1.37 -5.50
CA MET A 31 -4.31 -1.48 -5.06
C MET A 31 -3.40 -0.52 -5.84
N ILE A 32 -3.56 -0.44 -7.16
CA ILE A 32 -2.79 0.48 -8.00
C ILE A 32 -3.13 1.93 -7.66
N ALA A 33 -4.40 2.27 -7.52
CA ALA A 33 -4.83 3.63 -7.18
C ALA A 33 -4.30 4.07 -5.80
N ALA A 34 -4.37 3.20 -4.80
CA ALA A 34 -3.80 3.46 -3.47
C ALA A 34 -2.28 3.65 -3.54
N SER A 35 -1.59 2.85 -4.36
CA SER A 35 -0.14 2.95 -4.56
C SER A 35 0.24 4.26 -5.23
N LEU A 36 -0.46 4.67 -6.29
CA LEU A 36 -0.22 5.93 -6.98
C LEU A 36 -0.48 7.14 -6.06
N ARG A 37 -1.55 7.08 -5.27
CA ARG A 37 -1.84 8.10 -4.27
C ARG A 37 -0.74 8.18 -3.20
N GLY A 38 -0.30 7.03 -2.68
CA GLY A 38 0.79 6.96 -1.71
C GLY A 38 2.10 7.54 -2.28
N LEU A 39 2.44 7.21 -3.53
CA LEU A 39 3.61 7.78 -4.22
C LEU A 39 3.51 9.30 -4.37
N PHE A 40 2.32 9.83 -4.68
CA PHE A 40 2.11 11.27 -4.77
C PHE A 40 2.27 11.96 -3.42
N GLU A 41 1.65 11.44 -2.36
CA GLU A 41 1.76 11.98 -1.01
C GLU A 41 3.22 11.92 -0.50
N ILE A 42 3.93 10.81 -0.74
CA ILE A 42 5.37 10.68 -0.44
C ILE A 42 6.19 11.70 -1.23
N ALA A 43 5.89 11.92 -2.51
CA ALA A 43 6.60 12.90 -3.33
C ALA A 43 6.41 14.33 -2.81
N VAL A 44 5.19 14.72 -2.43
CA VAL A 44 4.91 16.03 -1.84
C VAL A 44 5.73 16.23 -0.56
N VAL A 45 5.68 15.26 0.36
CA VAL A 45 6.44 15.30 1.61
C VAL A 45 7.96 15.31 1.35
N ALA A 46 8.42 14.55 0.35
CA ALA A 46 9.83 14.53 -0.04
C ALA A 46 10.31 15.90 -0.54
N PHE A 47 9.50 16.62 -1.32
CA PHE A 47 9.81 17.97 -1.78
C PHE A 47 9.85 18.99 -0.64
N ASP A 48 8.93 18.89 0.33
CA ASP A 48 8.88 19.81 1.47
C ASP A 48 10.05 19.62 2.46
N ILE A 49 10.62 18.41 2.54
CA ILE A 49 11.65 18.05 3.53
C ILE A 49 13.05 17.89 2.90
N ALA A 50 13.17 17.98 1.56
CA ALA A 50 14.41 17.69 0.83
C ALA A 50 15.65 18.42 1.37
N ASP A 51 15.47 19.65 1.86
CA ASP A 51 16.55 20.54 2.31
C ASP A 51 16.56 20.77 3.84
N GLN A 52 15.73 20.05 4.61
CA GLN A 52 15.66 20.26 6.06
C GLN A 52 16.83 19.60 6.80
N THR A 53 17.40 20.33 7.77
CA THR A 53 18.47 19.89 8.67
C THR A 53 18.02 19.99 10.14
N TRP A 54 18.76 19.36 11.05
CA TRP A 54 18.54 19.56 12.49
C TRP A 54 18.64 21.03 12.92
N VAL A 55 19.51 21.80 12.24
CA VAL A 55 19.67 23.24 12.45
C VAL A 55 18.43 24.02 11.99
N SER A 56 17.86 23.68 10.81
CA SER A 56 16.66 24.35 10.31
C SER A 56 15.43 24.04 11.18
N LEU A 57 15.34 22.82 11.70
CA LEU A 57 14.31 22.45 12.69
C LEU A 57 14.49 23.22 13.99
N GLY A 58 15.73 23.30 14.51
CA GLY A 58 16.02 24.07 15.73
C GLY A 58 15.66 25.55 15.58
N THR A 59 15.91 26.15 14.41
CA THR A 59 15.50 27.55 14.15
C THR A 59 13.99 27.70 14.04
N GLN A 60 13.28 26.77 13.39
CA GLN A 60 11.80 26.81 13.34
C GLN A 60 11.16 26.63 14.73
N ILE A 61 11.62 25.65 15.51
CA ILE A 61 11.16 25.44 16.88
C ILE A 61 11.44 26.69 17.71
N THR A 62 12.61 27.31 17.59
CA THR A 62 12.91 28.53 18.35
C THR A 62 12.05 29.71 17.90
N ALA A 63 11.77 29.85 16.60
CA ALA A 63 10.90 30.92 16.12
C ALA A 63 9.48 30.78 16.71
N GLU A 64 8.94 29.56 16.72
CA GLU A 64 7.62 29.23 17.28
C GLU A 64 7.59 29.33 18.82
N LEU A 65 8.64 28.87 19.50
CA LEU A 65 8.76 29.00 20.96
C LEU A 65 8.97 30.46 21.35
N GLY A 66 9.70 31.23 20.55
CA GLY A 66 9.97 32.65 20.76
C GLY A 66 8.68 33.47 20.64
N THR A 67 7.84 33.19 19.64
CA THR A 67 6.50 33.80 19.54
C THR A 67 5.61 33.38 20.71
N GLN A 68 5.62 32.11 21.13
CA GLN A 68 4.85 31.66 22.30
C GLN A 68 5.35 32.30 23.61
N ILE A 69 6.66 32.37 23.84
CA ILE A 69 7.24 33.05 25.03
C ILE A 69 6.87 34.53 25.01
N ALA A 70 6.98 35.21 23.87
CA ALA A 70 6.61 36.61 23.75
C ALA A 70 5.11 36.86 24.00
N THR A 71 4.26 35.88 23.65
CA THR A 71 2.80 36.00 23.76
C THR A 71 2.27 35.57 25.13
N GLU A 72 2.83 34.52 25.74
CA GLU A 72 2.33 33.91 26.98
C GLU A 72 3.13 34.25 28.23
N LEU A 73 4.46 34.35 28.13
CA LEU A 73 5.34 34.64 29.28
C LEU A 73 5.60 36.14 29.46
N GLY A 74 5.28 36.97 28.45
CA GLY A 74 5.45 38.41 28.49
C GLY A 74 6.91 38.88 28.41
N GLY A 75 7.11 40.18 28.19
CA GLY A 75 8.44 40.79 27.97
C GLY A 75 9.43 40.63 29.13
N ASP A 76 8.96 40.30 30.34
CA ASP A 76 9.79 40.14 31.54
C ASP A 76 10.71 38.92 31.46
N VAL A 77 10.29 37.83 30.79
CA VAL A 77 11.13 36.64 30.62
C VAL A 77 12.16 36.87 29.51
N ALA A 78 11.75 37.54 28.42
CA ALA A 78 12.67 37.92 27.34
C ALA A 78 13.78 38.86 27.86
N THR A 79 13.43 39.85 28.68
CA THR A 79 14.40 40.74 29.33
C THR A 79 15.29 40.01 30.34
N LEU A 80 14.79 38.97 31.00
CA LEU A 80 15.59 38.11 31.87
C LEU A 80 16.66 37.35 31.06
N PHE A 81 16.28 36.73 29.93
CA PHE A 81 17.25 36.08 29.04
C PHE A 81 18.29 37.06 28.46
N GLU A 82 17.86 38.25 28.05
CA GLU A 82 18.77 39.34 27.65
C GLU A 82 19.74 39.73 28.77
N SER A 83 19.26 39.82 30.02
CA SER A 83 20.10 40.18 31.17
C SER A 83 21.21 39.15 31.46
N PHE A 84 20.95 37.88 31.13
CA PHE A 84 21.94 36.80 31.22
C PHE A 84 22.76 36.62 29.93
N GLN A 85 22.56 37.47 28.91
CA GLN A 85 23.15 37.34 27.57
C GLN A 85 22.91 35.97 26.93
N ILE A 86 21.74 35.37 27.20
CA ILE A 86 21.33 34.11 26.63
C ILE A 86 20.47 34.39 25.41
N ASP A 87 21.01 34.13 24.22
CA ASP A 87 20.20 34.03 23.01
C ASP A 87 19.54 32.64 22.99
N ILE A 88 18.23 32.60 23.24
CA ILE A 88 17.42 31.37 23.22
C ILE A 88 17.55 30.63 21.88
N THR A 89 17.66 31.37 20.77
CA THR A 89 17.84 30.81 19.42
C THR A 89 19.15 30.06 19.33
N VAL A 90 20.23 30.69 19.77
CA VAL A 90 21.56 30.07 19.76
C VAL A 90 21.61 28.89 20.73
N ALA A 91 21.06 29.03 21.94
CA ALA A 91 21.07 27.99 22.96
C ALA A 91 20.29 26.73 22.53
N LEU A 92 19.09 26.91 21.95
CA LEU A 92 18.25 25.79 21.55
C LEU A 92 18.81 25.08 20.30
N THR A 93 19.27 25.85 19.30
CA THR A 93 19.91 25.27 18.11
C THR A 93 21.18 24.50 18.44
N THR A 94 22.06 25.03 19.31
CA THR A 94 23.25 24.31 19.77
C THR A 94 22.90 23.09 20.62
N LEU A 95 21.89 23.17 21.49
CA LEU A 95 21.44 22.02 22.29
C LEU A 95 20.95 20.87 21.39
N LEU A 96 20.12 21.15 20.38
CA LEU A 96 19.65 20.14 19.43
C LEU A 96 20.80 19.54 18.62
N ALA A 97 21.73 20.36 18.13
CA ALA A 97 22.90 19.88 17.40
C ALA A 97 23.78 18.97 18.27
N THR A 98 23.98 19.34 19.54
CA THR A 98 24.78 18.56 20.49
C THR A 98 24.08 17.25 20.86
N LEU A 99 22.76 17.26 21.08
CA LEU A 99 21.96 16.06 21.32
C LEU A 99 21.99 15.10 20.13
N ALA A 100 21.93 15.63 18.91
CA ALA A 100 22.04 14.83 17.69
C ALA A 100 23.41 14.15 17.58
N ASP A 101 24.49 14.90 17.83
CA ASP A 101 25.86 14.40 17.78
C ASP A 101 26.12 13.35 18.88
N GLN A 102 25.68 13.61 20.11
CA GLN A 102 25.82 12.67 21.24
C GLN A 102 25.10 11.34 21.03
N ASN A 103 23.96 11.35 20.33
CA ASN A 103 23.20 10.14 20.02
C ASN A 103 23.56 9.54 18.66
N ASN A 104 24.57 10.10 17.98
CA ASN A 104 25.02 9.67 16.65
C ASN A 104 23.85 9.60 15.65
N LEU A 105 22.92 10.56 15.76
CA LEU A 105 21.73 10.60 14.93
C LEU A 105 22.13 10.98 13.50
N PRO A 106 21.62 10.27 12.47
CA PRO A 106 21.79 10.71 11.11
C PRO A 106 21.20 12.10 10.92
N GLU A 107 21.73 12.87 9.96
CA GLU A 107 21.13 14.16 9.60
C GLU A 107 19.64 13.98 9.35
N PHE A 108 18.81 14.90 9.87
CA PHE A 108 17.36 14.77 9.84
C PHE A 108 16.84 14.47 8.42
N GLY A 109 17.32 15.21 7.42
CA GLY A 109 16.98 14.96 6.02
C GLY A 109 17.39 13.56 5.54
N ALA A 110 18.52 13.00 5.99
CA ALA A 110 18.93 11.64 5.66
C ALA A 110 18.03 10.59 6.30
N TRP A 111 17.65 10.77 7.57
CA TRP A 111 16.70 9.90 8.26
C TRP A 111 15.31 9.92 7.60
N VAL A 112 14.78 11.11 7.29
CA VAL A 112 13.48 11.25 6.61
C VAL A 112 13.54 10.60 5.22
N ARG A 113 14.61 10.80 4.44
CA ARG A 113 14.79 10.14 3.15
C ARG A 113 14.81 8.62 3.25
N GLN A 114 15.37 8.03 4.32
CA GLN A 114 15.33 6.58 4.53
C GLN A 114 13.91 6.07 4.78
N ILE A 115 13.14 6.78 5.62
CA ILE A 115 11.73 6.43 5.86
C ILE A 115 10.90 6.58 4.58
N LEU A 116 11.08 7.69 3.85
CA LEU A 116 10.40 7.92 2.57
C LEU A 116 10.79 6.85 1.54
N ALA A 117 12.06 6.44 1.48
CA ALA A 117 12.50 5.37 0.59
C ALA A 117 11.81 4.03 0.93
N LEU A 118 11.70 3.70 2.22
CA LEU A 118 10.99 2.49 2.67
C LEU A 118 9.50 2.54 2.32
N LEU A 119 8.85 3.70 2.48
CA LEU A 119 7.47 3.92 2.07
C LEU A 119 7.30 3.85 0.54
N MET A 120 8.26 4.36 -0.23
CA MET A 120 8.27 4.29 -1.69
C MET A 120 8.34 2.83 -2.16
N VAL A 121 9.21 2.03 -1.53
CA VAL A 121 9.32 0.59 -1.80
C VAL A 121 8.02 -0.12 -1.46
N ALA A 122 7.38 0.21 -0.33
CA ALA A 122 6.08 -0.36 0.03
C ALA A 122 4.98 0.02 -0.97
N ALA A 123 4.91 1.29 -1.40
CA ALA A 123 3.95 1.76 -2.39
C ALA A 123 4.16 1.08 -3.76
N VAL A 124 5.40 0.95 -4.22
CA VAL A 124 5.71 0.21 -5.46
C VAL A 124 5.34 -1.26 -5.32
N ALA A 125 5.65 -1.90 -4.19
CA ALA A 125 5.30 -3.29 -3.93
C ALA A 125 3.77 -3.51 -3.94
N LEU A 126 2.98 -2.58 -3.39
CA LEU A 126 1.52 -2.61 -3.46
C LEU A 126 1.02 -2.45 -4.91
N GLY A 127 1.67 -1.61 -5.72
CA GLY A 127 1.32 -1.44 -7.13
C GLY A 127 1.59 -2.70 -7.95
N VAL A 128 2.76 -3.32 -7.75
CA VAL A 128 3.12 -4.61 -8.36
C VAL A 128 2.19 -5.72 -7.87
N ALA A 129 1.84 -5.73 -6.59
CA ALA A 129 0.88 -6.67 -6.03
C ALA A 129 -0.51 -6.51 -6.67
N GLY A 130 -0.90 -5.30 -7.10
CA GLY A 130 -2.13 -5.04 -7.86
C GLY A 130 -2.16 -5.67 -9.26
N ALA A 131 -1.00 -6.00 -9.85
CA ALA A 131 -0.93 -6.66 -11.16
C ALA A 131 -1.39 -8.13 -11.11
N ALA A 132 -1.15 -8.83 -10.01
CA ALA A 132 -1.55 -10.22 -9.83
C ALA A 132 -3.09 -10.44 -9.89
N PRO A 133 -3.92 -9.69 -9.13
CA PRO A 133 -5.38 -9.81 -9.24
C PRO A 133 -5.90 -9.34 -10.61
N LEU A 134 -5.30 -8.33 -11.26
CA LEU A 134 -5.66 -7.97 -12.65
C LEU A 134 -5.39 -9.12 -13.63
N TRP A 135 -4.24 -9.79 -13.48
CA TRP A 135 -3.89 -10.95 -14.30
C TRP A 135 -4.87 -12.11 -14.06
N VAL A 136 -5.25 -12.36 -12.80
CA VAL A 136 -6.24 -13.39 -12.45
C VAL A 136 -7.63 -13.04 -13.01
N ALA A 137 -8.04 -11.78 -12.96
CA ALA A 137 -9.28 -11.33 -13.59
C ALA A 137 -9.27 -11.61 -15.11
N LEU A 138 -8.16 -11.29 -15.79
CA LEU A 138 -7.98 -11.56 -17.21
C LEU A 138 -7.95 -13.08 -17.51
N ALA A 139 -7.30 -13.88 -16.67
CA ALA A 139 -7.22 -15.33 -16.81
C ALA A 139 -8.60 -15.99 -16.66
N LEU A 140 -9.39 -15.55 -15.67
CA LEU A 140 -10.77 -16.00 -15.49
C LEU A 140 -11.67 -15.57 -16.66
N TRP A 141 -11.50 -14.34 -17.16
CA TRP A 141 -12.25 -13.82 -18.29
C TRP A 141 -11.95 -14.55 -19.61
N SER A 142 -10.69 -14.95 -19.80
CA SER A 142 -10.20 -15.70 -20.97
C SER A 142 -10.38 -17.22 -20.85
N ARG A 143 -11.04 -17.71 -19.77
CA ARG A 143 -11.21 -19.15 -19.44
C ARG A 143 -9.89 -19.94 -19.39
N ARG A 144 -8.76 -19.27 -19.14
CA ARG A 144 -7.46 -19.93 -19.11
C ARG A 144 -7.31 -20.71 -17.80
N SER A 145 -7.46 -22.03 -17.89
CA SER A 145 -7.23 -22.94 -16.77
C SER A 145 -5.75 -22.90 -16.37
N SER A 146 -5.45 -22.46 -15.14
CA SER A 146 -4.11 -22.56 -14.58
C SER A 146 -4.17 -22.78 -13.07
N GLY A 147 -3.32 -23.69 -12.57
CA GLY A 147 -3.15 -23.91 -11.13
C GLY A 147 -2.74 -22.65 -10.37
N ALA A 148 -2.20 -21.65 -11.07
CA ALA A 148 -1.86 -20.34 -10.51
C ALA A 148 -3.08 -19.56 -9.99
N VAL A 149 -4.25 -19.66 -10.65
CA VAL A 149 -5.50 -19.00 -10.20
C VAL A 149 -6.02 -19.65 -8.91
N LEU A 150 -5.91 -20.98 -8.80
CA LEU A 150 -6.24 -21.73 -7.58
C LEU A 150 -5.31 -21.36 -6.42
N LEU A 151 -3.99 -21.35 -6.67
CA LEU A 151 -2.98 -20.95 -5.68
C LEU A 151 -3.20 -19.52 -5.19
N PHE A 152 -3.49 -18.59 -6.11
CA PHE A 152 -3.77 -17.20 -5.75
C PHE A 152 -5.03 -17.07 -4.89
N GLY A 153 -6.12 -17.74 -5.26
CA GLY A 153 -7.35 -17.77 -4.46
C GLY A 153 -7.12 -18.36 -3.06
N ALA A 154 -6.37 -19.46 -2.96
CA ALA A 154 -6.01 -20.08 -1.69
C ALA A 154 -5.17 -19.15 -0.81
N LEU A 155 -4.19 -18.48 -1.40
CA LEU A 155 -3.32 -17.53 -0.71
C LEU A 155 -4.10 -16.31 -0.20
N LEU A 156 -4.99 -15.73 -1.03
CA LEU A 156 -5.86 -14.63 -0.60
C LEU A 156 -6.81 -15.03 0.53
N SER A 157 -7.42 -16.21 0.44
CA SER A 157 -8.26 -16.73 1.51
C SER A 157 -7.48 -16.93 2.80
N ALA A 158 -6.26 -17.47 2.72
CA ALA A 158 -5.40 -17.63 3.89
C ALA A 158 -5.00 -16.29 4.51
N ILE A 159 -4.65 -15.29 3.70
CA ILE A 159 -4.32 -13.94 4.17
C ILE A 159 -5.53 -13.28 4.84
N GLY A 160 -6.71 -13.35 4.21
CA GLY A 160 -7.94 -12.80 4.78
C GLY A 160 -8.33 -13.48 6.11
N ALA A 161 -8.20 -14.80 6.19
CA ALA A 161 -8.47 -15.56 7.41
C ALA A 161 -7.48 -15.22 8.53
N PHE A 162 -6.19 -15.17 8.20
CA PHE A 162 -5.13 -14.80 9.14
C PHE A 162 -5.33 -13.37 9.65
N GLY A 163 -5.65 -12.41 8.78
CA GLY A 163 -5.94 -11.04 9.15
C GLY A 163 -7.11 -10.91 10.12
N LEU A 164 -8.19 -11.67 9.91
CA LEU A 164 -9.33 -11.72 10.84
C LEU A 164 -8.94 -12.31 12.21
N VAL A 165 -8.09 -13.35 12.23
CA VAL A 165 -7.62 -13.98 13.47
C VAL A 165 -6.71 -13.05 14.27
N VAL A 166 -5.75 -12.40 13.60
CA VAL A 166 -4.78 -11.51 14.27
C VAL A 166 -5.44 -10.24 14.80
N THR A 167 -6.42 -9.70 14.07
CA THR A 167 -7.06 -8.43 14.46
C THR A 167 -8.21 -8.59 15.45
N GLY A 168 -8.60 -9.83 15.77
CA GLY A 168 -9.53 -10.15 16.88
C GLY A 168 -10.97 -9.63 16.74
N ALA A 169 -11.28 -8.88 15.66
CA ALA A 169 -12.58 -8.26 15.40
C ALA A 169 -12.91 -8.35 13.90
N PRO A 170 -14.20 -8.35 13.50
CA PRO A 170 -14.60 -8.36 12.10
C PRO A 170 -14.24 -7.03 11.43
N GLN A 171 -13.00 -6.90 10.99
CA GLN A 171 -12.56 -5.79 10.18
C GLN A 171 -12.99 -6.04 8.73
N VAL A 172 -13.76 -5.09 8.18
CA VAL A 172 -14.37 -5.16 6.85
C VAL A 172 -13.32 -5.48 5.77
N ILE A 173 -12.11 -4.93 5.89
CA ILE A 173 -11.03 -5.14 4.94
C ILE A 173 -10.64 -6.63 4.85
N TRP A 174 -10.38 -7.28 5.98
CA TRP A 174 -9.99 -8.70 5.99
C TRP A 174 -11.13 -9.63 5.58
N GLY A 175 -12.37 -9.27 5.91
CA GLY A 175 -13.56 -9.96 5.41
C GLY A 175 -13.70 -9.90 3.89
N LEU A 176 -13.45 -8.74 3.28
CA LEU A 176 -13.48 -8.56 1.83
C LEU A 176 -12.34 -9.32 1.13
N VAL A 177 -11.13 -9.31 1.71
CA VAL A 177 -9.99 -10.09 1.20
C VAL A 177 -10.29 -11.59 1.21
N LEU A 178 -10.84 -12.10 2.31
CA LEU A 178 -11.26 -13.49 2.44
C LEU A 178 -12.36 -13.85 1.41
N ALA A 179 -13.40 -13.01 1.31
CA ALA A 179 -14.50 -13.21 0.38
C ALA A 179 -14.00 -13.27 -1.09
N ASN A 180 -13.09 -12.36 -1.47
CA ASN A 180 -12.50 -12.37 -2.81
C ASN A 180 -11.66 -13.63 -3.06
N GLY A 181 -10.88 -14.10 -2.07
CA GLY A 181 -10.13 -15.35 -2.17
C GLY A 181 -11.04 -16.57 -2.38
N VAL A 182 -12.12 -16.67 -1.60
CA VAL A 182 -13.09 -17.78 -1.70
C VAL A 182 -13.82 -17.73 -3.04
N LEU A 183 -14.24 -16.55 -3.48
CA LEU A 183 -14.90 -16.36 -4.77
C LEU A 183 -14.00 -16.77 -5.94
N THR A 184 -12.70 -16.46 -5.85
CA THR A 184 -11.69 -16.87 -6.84
C THR A 184 -11.49 -18.38 -6.85
N LEU A 185 -11.47 -19.03 -5.69
CA LEU A 185 -11.42 -20.50 -5.57
C LEU A 185 -12.65 -21.17 -6.19
N VAL A 186 -13.85 -20.67 -5.89
CA VAL A 186 -15.11 -21.19 -6.45
C VAL A 186 -15.11 -21.05 -7.97
N ALA A 187 -14.74 -19.87 -8.49
CA ALA A 187 -14.66 -19.63 -9.92
C ALA A 187 -13.66 -20.58 -10.61
N SER A 188 -12.49 -20.79 -10.02
CA SER A 188 -11.47 -21.68 -10.59
C SER A 188 -11.90 -23.15 -10.71
N ARG A 189 -12.69 -23.65 -9.75
CA ARG A 189 -13.23 -25.04 -9.79
C ARG A 189 -14.32 -25.23 -10.85
N THR A 190 -14.98 -24.15 -11.28
CA THR A 190 -16.02 -24.21 -12.32
C THR A 190 -15.46 -24.17 -13.74
N ILE A 191 -14.17 -23.82 -13.90
CA ILE A 191 -13.46 -23.94 -15.18
C ILE A 191 -13.10 -25.42 -15.36
N ARG A 192 -13.97 -26.20 -16.01
CA ARG A 192 -13.68 -27.61 -16.29
C ARG A 192 -12.44 -27.70 -17.21
N PRO A 193 -11.43 -28.52 -16.88
CA PRO A 193 -10.41 -28.89 -17.85
C PRO A 193 -11.07 -29.62 -19.03
N PRO A 194 -10.54 -29.51 -20.25
CA PRO A 194 -11.00 -30.29 -21.39
C PRO A 194 -10.58 -31.75 -21.17
N VAL A 195 -11.32 -32.50 -20.37
CA VAL A 195 -11.11 -33.93 -20.20
C VAL A 195 -11.82 -34.63 -21.36
N LEU A 196 -11.00 -35.10 -22.29
CA LEU A 196 -11.18 -36.35 -23.07
C LEU A 196 -12.59 -36.60 -23.61
N ARG A 197 -12.99 -35.85 -24.63
CA ARG A 197 -14.10 -36.26 -25.53
C ARG A 197 -13.63 -37.15 -26.69
N ALA A 198 -12.46 -37.77 -26.55
CA ALA A 198 -11.84 -38.59 -27.59
C ALA A 198 -12.14 -40.09 -27.45
N GLU A 199 -12.68 -40.56 -26.32
CA GLU A 199 -12.80 -42.00 -26.05
C GLU A 199 -14.20 -42.61 -26.29
N SER A 200 -15.22 -41.81 -26.65
CA SER A 200 -16.56 -42.34 -26.94
C SER A 200 -16.93 -42.35 -28.43
N ALA A 201 -15.96 -42.17 -29.33
CA ALA A 201 -16.16 -42.31 -30.78
C ALA A 201 -15.64 -43.66 -31.35
N GLN A 202 -15.18 -44.55 -30.47
CA GLN A 202 -14.81 -45.94 -30.81
C GLN A 202 -15.56 -46.90 -29.87
N ALA A 203 -16.86 -47.05 -30.10
CA ALA A 203 -17.64 -48.19 -29.66
C ALA A 203 -18.68 -48.51 -30.73
#